data_AF-A0A1B6CQG4-F1
#
_entry.id   AF-A0A1B6CQG4-F1
#
_cell.length_a   1.000
_cell.length_b   1.000
_cell.length_c   1.000
_cell.angle_alpha   90.00
_cell.angle_beta   90.00
_cell.angle_gamma   90.00
#
_symmetry.space_group_name_H-M   'P 1'
#
loop_
_entity.id
_entity.type
_entity.pdbx_description
1 polymer ?
#
loop_
_entity_poly.entity_id
_entity_poly.type
_entity_poly.pdbx_seq_one_letter_code
_entity_poly.pdbx_strand_id
1 'polypeptide(L)'
;MVFQNLFPFALGSGFAKASIISLLFYLLSFIVGYTQIRIRSREINNCEMTYMYEYPQFVRISLPPNITTNYRRYGLYAYAEGRFIDKARQMKFDGIPVLFIPGHSGSYKQVRSLASVSLRKSLGSRTPYHFDFFTIDLNEEYSGLFGGVLKDQTRFILHAIQHIFSLYKKNEPDSIVLFGHSMGGVLAKGLFLEPDFMKNRVRLLITLATPHSPVVLLDKMSAYYYQSIRMNWPSEDMDSLTMISVGGGSRDLPVSSALTVAKEADINILSTGVSGAWVNTDHLAILWCKQLVIVLIRAIFDSVDLKSLQISKDKELVKKIFQYHLVDRSAGKQYSTSQHPSKIVFWNSKSHPGDWIEPLNKQMSIEKPFGVNRATYYMLRIVEQNKHQILSISAYNHKGRDWIFACNANSVFDNMRLW
;
A
#
# COMPACT_ATOMS: atom_id res chain seq x y z
N MET A 1 71.81 -31.59 30.82
CA MET A 1 71.94 -30.20 31.34
C MET A 1 71.06 -29.32 30.48
N VAL A 2 70.17 -28.54 31.11
CA VAL A 2 69.47 -27.34 30.62
C VAL A 2 68.44 -27.49 29.48
N PHE A 3 67.15 -27.63 29.80
CA PHE A 3 66.23 -26.53 30.11
C PHE A 3 64.82 -27.09 30.41
N GLN A 4 64.49 -27.09 31.71
CA GLN A 4 63.11 -27.13 32.20
C GLN A 4 62.41 -25.78 31.91
N ASN A 5 61.08 -25.84 31.78
CA ASN A 5 60.11 -24.77 32.04
C ASN A 5 60.09 -23.56 31.10
N LEU A 6 59.12 -23.53 30.19
CA LEU A 6 58.45 -22.31 29.76
C LEU A 6 56.96 -22.62 29.53
N PHE A 7 56.11 -21.82 30.17
CA PHE A 7 54.63 -21.80 30.16
C PHE A 7 53.87 -22.64 31.21
N PRO A 8 53.76 -22.16 32.45
CA PRO A 8 52.49 -22.19 33.16
C PRO A 8 51.69 -20.95 32.74
N PHE A 9 50.65 -21.09 31.92
CA PHE A 9 49.64 -20.03 31.77
C PHE A 9 48.77 -20.02 33.03
N ALA A 10 49.32 -19.44 34.11
CA ALA A 10 48.49 -18.93 35.20
C ALA A 10 47.74 -17.72 34.64
N LEU A 11 46.51 -17.93 34.17
CA LEU A 11 45.54 -16.86 33.92
C LEU A 11 45.34 -16.11 35.24
N GLY A 12 46.14 -15.05 35.44
CA GLY A 12 46.08 -14.23 36.65
C GLY A 12 44.67 -13.69 36.85
N SER A 13 44.22 -13.66 38.10
CA SER A 13 42.90 -13.14 38.51
C SER A 13 42.59 -11.74 37.94
N GLY A 14 43.61 -10.95 37.59
CA GLY A 14 43.48 -9.67 36.90
C GLY A 14 43.02 -9.76 35.44
N PHE A 15 43.46 -10.78 34.68
CA PHE A 15 43.07 -10.99 33.28
C PHE A 15 41.61 -11.43 33.15
N ALA A 16 41.16 -12.29 34.07
CA ALA A 16 39.76 -12.69 34.20
C ALA A 16 38.87 -11.50 34.56
N LYS A 17 39.28 -10.66 35.53
CA LYS A 17 38.56 -9.43 35.90
C LYS A 17 38.46 -8.43 34.75
N ALA A 18 39.54 -8.19 34.01
CA ALA A 18 39.54 -7.30 32.85
C ALA A 18 38.61 -7.81 31.73
N SER A 19 38.58 -9.12 31.50
CA SER A 19 37.69 -9.75 30.52
C SER A 19 36.21 -9.61 30.89
N ILE A 20 35.87 -9.79 32.17
CA ILE A 20 34.50 -9.61 32.68
C ILE A 20 34.07 -8.14 32.56
N ILE A 21 34.93 -7.18 32.89
CA ILE A 21 34.64 -5.74 32.77
C ILE A 21 34.40 -5.36 31.32
N SER A 22 35.22 -5.86 30.40
CA SER A 22 35.06 -5.66 28.96
C SER A 22 33.72 -6.22 28.46
N LEU A 23 33.37 -7.45 28.85
CA LEU A 23 32.09 -8.07 28.50
C LEU A 23 30.89 -7.26 29.02
N LEU A 24 30.95 -6.80 30.28
CA LEU A 24 29.91 -5.97 30.87
C LEU A 24 29.78 -4.61 30.16
N PHE A 25 30.90 -4.02 29.74
CA PHE A 25 30.89 -2.78 28.97
C PHE A 25 30.26 -2.98 27.57
N TYR A 26 30.58 -4.07 26.88
CA TYR A 26 29.94 -4.41 25.61
C TYR A 26 28.44 -4.69 25.77
N LEU A 27 28.06 -5.42 26.82
CA LEU A 27 26.65 -5.71 27.12
C LEU A 27 25.88 -4.42 27.44
N LEU A 28 26.47 -3.53 28.26
CA LEU A 28 25.87 -2.24 28.59
C LEU A 28 25.76 -1.35 27.35
N SER A 29 26.80 -1.29 26.52
CA SER A 29 26.79 -0.54 25.26
C SER A 29 25.73 -1.08 24.29
N PHE A 30 25.56 -2.41 24.23
CA PHE A 30 24.50 -3.05 23.45
C PHE A 30 23.11 -2.71 23.99
N ILE A 31 22.91 -2.76 25.32
CA ILE A 31 21.63 -2.39 25.95
C ILE A 31 21.32 -0.91 25.72
N VAL A 32 22.30 -0.02 25.89
CA VAL A 32 22.15 1.43 25.65
C VAL A 32 21.88 1.71 24.17
N GLY A 33 22.60 1.08 23.25
CA GLY A 33 22.35 1.19 21.82
C GLY A 33 20.96 0.68 21.44
N TYR A 34 20.56 -0.49 21.95
CA TYR A 34 19.23 -1.07 21.71
C TYR A 34 18.11 -0.19 22.27
N THR A 35 18.27 0.32 23.49
CA THR A 35 17.31 1.23 24.11
C THR A 35 17.23 2.58 23.41
N GLN A 36 18.35 3.17 23.00
CA GLN A 36 18.37 4.40 22.21
C GLN A 36 17.69 4.19 20.84
N ILE A 37 17.96 3.09 20.15
CA ILE A 37 17.26 2.74 18.91
C ILE A 37 15.76 2.57 19.17
N ARG A 38 15.37 1.86 20.23
CA ARG A 38 13.96 1.67 20.62
C ARG A 38 13.26 2.97 21.03
N ILE A 39 13.96 3.90 21.66
CA ILE A 39 13.40 5.19 22.10
C ILE A 39 13.31 6.15 20.92
N ARG A 40 14.36 6.22 20.08
CA ARG A 40 14.41 7.10 18.89
C ARG A 40 13.50 6.63 17.75
N SER A 41 13.18 5.33 17.69
CA SER A 41 12.20 4.75 16.74
C SER A 41 10.74 4.82 17.21
N ARG A 42 10.46 5.34 18.41
CA ARG A 42 9.09 5.67 18.85
C ARG A 42 8.64 7.00 18.25
N GLU A 43 8.61 7.10 16.92
CA GLU A 43 7.65 8.03 16.31
C GLU A 43 6.24 7.62 16.77
N ILE A 44 5.35 8.58 17.01
CA ILE A 44 3.98 8.26 17.43
C ILE A 44 3.30 7.54 16.26
N ASN A 45 2.53 6.48 16.55
CA ASN A 45 1.72 5.85 15.53
C ASN A 45 0.58 6.80 15.14
N ASN A 46 0.75 7.51 14.02
CA ASN A 46 -0.23 8.45 13.51
C ASN A 46 -1.32 7.78 12.67
N CYS A 47 -1.29 6.44 12.51
CA CYS A 47 -2.35 5.71 11.84
C CYS A 47 -3.62 5.68 12.67
N GLU A 48 -4.67 6.27 12.12
CA GLU A 48 -6.01 6.11 12.69
C GLU A 48 -6.51 4.70 12.43
N MET A 49 -7.18 4.11 13.43
CA MET A 49 -7.75 2.78 13.29
C MET A 49 -8.93 2.80 12.30
N THR A 50 -8.99 1.79 11.44
CA THR A 50 -10.23 1.43 10.73
C THR A 50 -11.13 0.62 11.63
N TYR A 51 -12.43 0.76 11.41
CA TYR A 51 -13.46 -0.01 12.11
C TYR A 51 -14.33 -0.72 11.08
N MET A 52 -14.75 -1.93 11.42
CA MET A 52 -15.71 -2.69 10.62
C MET A 52 -17.05 -1.94 10.58
N TYR A 53 -17.73 -1.97 9.44
CA TYR A 53 -18.98 -1.24 9.26
C TYR A 53 -20.11 -1.90 10.08
N GLU A 54 -20.12 -3.24 10.08
CA GLU A 54 -20.91 -4.13 10.92
C GLU A 54 -20.05 -5.30 11.43
N TYR A 55 -20.66 -6.27 12.12
CA TYR A 55 -19.92 -7.40 12.67
C TYR A 55 -19.34 -8.29 11.54
N PRO A 56 -18.00 -8.48 11.48
CA PRO A 56 -17.37 -9.24 10.40
C PRO A 56 -17.63 -10.74 10.56
N GLN A 57 -17.92 -11.41 9.44
CA GLN A 57 -18.01 -12.86 9.34
C GLN A 57 -17.04 -13.38 8.27
N PHE A 58 -16.43 -14.52 8.57
CA PHE A 58 -15.55 -15.23 7.65
C PHE A 58 -16.21 -16.56 7.30
N VAL A 59 -16.87 -16.60 6.15
CA VAL A 59 -17.59 -17.79 5.68
C VAL A 59 -16.59 -18.73 5.02
N ARG A 60 -16.39 -19.91 5.61
CA ARG A 60 -15.50 -20.93 5.04
C ARG A 60 -16.06 -21.45 3.71
N ILE A 61 -15.19 -21.52 2.70
CA ILE A 61 -15.48 -22.06 1.38
C ILE A 61 -14.79 -23.41 1.26
N SER A 62 -15.58 -24.44 1.00
CA SER A 62 -15.07 -25.81 0.83
C SER A 62 -14.51 -26.00 -0.58
N LEU A 63 -13.22 -26.32 -0.69
CA LEU A 63 -12.61 -26.71 -1.95
C LEU A 63 -12.99 -28.16 -2.32
N PRO A 64 -12.82 -28.56 -3.59
CA PRO A 64 -13.02 -29.94 -4.03
C PRO A 64 -12.29 -30.97 -3.14
N PRO A 65 -12.84 -32.19 -2.93
CA PRO A 65 -12.32 -33.15 -1.94
C PRO A 65 -10.87 -33.57 -2.15
N ASN A 66 -10.41 -33.64 -3.41
CA ASN A 66 -9.02 -33.93 -3.76
C ASN A 66 -8.07 -32.85 -3.21
N ILE A 67 -8.41 -31.57 -3.37
CA ILE A 67 -7.62 -30.45 -2.88
C ILE A 67 -7.69 -30.37 -1.36
N THR A 68 -8.89 -30.47 -0.79
CA THR A 68 -9.09 -30.44 0.66
C THR A 68 -8.32 -31.56 1.37
N THR A 69 -8.17 -32.73 0.75
CA THR A 69 -7.39 -33.84 1.31
C THR A 69 -5.88 -33.57 1.29
N ASN A 70 -5.35 -32.95 0.23
CA ASN A 70 -3.93 -32.66 0.09
C ASN A 70 -3.49 -31.42 0.89
N TYR A 71 -4.40 -30.46 1.11
CA TYR A 71 -4.14 -29.19 1.76
C TYR A 71 -5.01 -28.97 3.01
N ARG A 72 -5.21 -30.02 3.83
CA ARG A 72 -6.10 -30.00 5.01
C ARG A 72 -5.82 -28.87 6.01
N ARG A 73 -4.58 -28.41 6.06
CA ARG A 73 -4.12 -27.34 6.96
C ARG A 73 -4.49 -25.95 6.47
N TYR A 74 -4.81 -25.76 5.19
CA TYR A 74 -5.13 -24.45 4.64
C TYR A 74 -6.63 -24.27 4.42
N GLY A 75 -7.06 -23.01 4.35
CA GLY A 75 -8.47 -22.65 4.21
C GLY A 75 -8.70 -21.48 3.25
N LEU A 76 -9.89 -21.45 2.65
CA LEU A 76 -10.40 -20.33 1.88
C LEU A 76 -11.65 -19.81 2.57
N TYR A 77 -11.76 -18.49 2.71
CA TYR A 77 -12.90 -17.83 3.35
C TYR A 77 -13.36 -16.64 2.51
N ALA A 78 -14.67 -16.38 2.47
CA ALA A 78 -15.24 -15.11 2.04
C ALA A 78 -15.50 -14.22 3.25
N TYR A 79 -15.13 -12.95 3.14
CA TYR A 79 -15.47 -11.93 4.11
C TYR A 79 -16.85 -11.35 3.80
N ALA A 80 -17.72 -11.26 4.80
CA ALA A 80 -19.01 -10.59 4.66
C ALA A 80 -19.43 -9.92 5.96
N GLU A 81 -20.28 -8.90 5.84
CA GLU A 81 -20.87 -8.15 6.95
C GLU A 81 -22.36 -7.97 6.72
N GLY A 82 -23.13 -7.91 7.82
CA GLY A 82 -24.55 -7.60 7.78
C GLY A 82 -25.38 -8.49 6.86
N ARG A 83 -26.25 -7.85 6.06
CA ARG A 83 -27.14 -8.55 5.12
C ARG A 83 -26.41 -9.35 4.02
N PHE A 84 -25.12 -9.14 3.82
CA PHE A 84 -24.34 -9.86 2.80
C PHE A 84 -23.87 -11.24 3.28
N ILE A 85 -23.96 -11.52 4.58
CA ILE A 85 -23.52 -12.79 5.18
C ILE A 85 -24.30 -13.98 4.59
N ASP A 86 -25.63 -13.87 4.48
CA ASP A 86 -26.46 -14.95 3.98
C ASP A 86 -26.18 -15.25 2.50
N LYS A 87 -25.86 -14.21 1.73
CA LYS A 87 -25.45 -14.35 0.33
C LYS A 87 -24.12 -15.10 0.21
N ALA A 88 -23.13 -14.75 1.03
CA ALA A 88 -21.84 -15.44 1.09
C ALA A 88 -21.99 -16.90 1.56
N ARG A 89 -22.85 -17.19 2.55
CA ARG A 89 -23.17 -18.56 2.99
C ARG A 89 -23.80 -19.42 1.91
N GLN A 90 -24.60 -18.82 1.04
CA GLN A 90 -25.19 -19.47 -0.13
C GLN A 90 -24.21 -19.63 -1.31
N MET A 91 -22.95 -19.21 -1.15
CA MET A 91 -21.92 -19.20 -2.20
C MET A 91 -22.37 -18.44 -3.46
N LYS A 92 -23.10 -17.33 -3.26
CA LYS A 92 -23.59 -16.48 -4.36
C LYS A 92 -22.74 -15.23 -4.44
N PHE A 93 -21.88 -15.16 -5.45
CA PHE A 93 -21.01 -14.02 -5.71
C PHE A 93 -21.32 -13.43 -7.10
N ASP A 94 -21.25 -12.10 -7.20
CA ASP A 94 -21.57 -11.33 -8.41
C ASP A 94 -20.83 -9.97 -8.46
N GLY A 95 -19.87 -9.74 -7.56
CA GLY A 95 -18.98 -8.59 -7.57
C GLY A 95 -17.65 -8.88 -8.28
N ILE A 96 -16.67 -8.02 -8.03
CA ILE A 96 -15.30 -8.16 -8.52
C ILE A 96 -14.51 -8.98 -7.49
N PRO A 97 -13.92 -10.14 -7.85
CA PRO A 97 -13.20 -10.96 -6.89
C PRO A 97 -11.89 -10.28 -6.46
N VAL A 98 -11.66 -10.25 -5.15
CA VAL A 98 -10.42 -9.81 -4.53
C VAL A 98 -9.90 -10.91 -3.63
N LEU A 99 -8.65 -11.33 -3.77
CA LEU A 99 -8.03 -12.31 -2.88
C LEU A 99 -6.95 -11.65 -2.01
N PHE A 100 -7.11 -11.76 -0.70
CA PHE A 100 -6.10 -11.38 0.27
C PHE A 100 -5.27 -12.60 0.72
N ILE A 101 -3.95 -12.48 0.61
CA ILE A 101 -2.98 -13.49 0.98
C ILE A 101 -2.17 -12.97 2.19
N PRO A 102 -2.29 -13.60 3.37
CA PRO A 102 -1.59 -13.16 4.57
C PRO A 102 -0.10 -13.51 4.53
N GLY A 103 0.66 -12.88 5.42
CA GLY A 103 2.10 -13.08 5.57
C GLY A 103 2.50 -14.13 6.60
N HIS A 104 3.77 -14.03 7.00
CA HIS A 104 4.37 -14.84 8.07
C HIS A 104 3.54 -14.74 9.35
N SER A 105 3.07 -15.89 9.86
CA SER A 105 2.17 -15.96 11.04
C SER A 105 0.97 -15.02 10.96
N GLY A 106 0.52 -14.73 9.74
CA GLY A 106 -0.62 -13.87 9.47
C GLY A 106 -1.91 -14.66 9.42
N SER A 107 -2.95 -14.13 10.07
CA SER A 107 -4.30 -14.69 10.01
C SER A 107 -5.06 -14.15 8.80
N TYR A 108 -5.91 -14.98 8.19
CA TYR A 108 -6.89 -14.56 7.18
C TYR A 108 -7.77 -13.38 7.63
N LYS A 109 -7.92 -13.18 8.95
CA LYS A 109 -8.69 -12.08 9.54
C LYS A 109 -8.11 -10.69 9.30
N GLN A 110 -6.86 -10.60 8.88
CA GLN A 110 -6.18 -9.33 8.61
C GLN A 110 -6.83 -8.51 7.47
N VAL A 111 -7.58 -9.16 6.56
CA VAL A 111 -8.28 -8.50 5.45
C VAL A 111 -9.41 -7.55 5.88
N ARG A 112 -9.92 -7.69 7.12
CA ARG A 112 -11.16 -7.04 7.60
C ARG A 112 -11.25 -5.55 7.31
N SER A 113 -10.14 -4.82 7.45
CA SER A 113 -10.11 -3.37 7.26
C SER A 113 -10.28 -2.99 5.79
N LEU A 114 -9.59 -3.68 4.88
CA LEU A 114 -9.73 -3.47 3.42
C LEU A 114 -11.16 -3.79 2.97
N ALA A 115 -11.67 -4.94 3.40
CA ALA A 115 -12.99 -5.43 2.99
C ALA A 115 -14.14 -4.56 3.54
N SER A 116 -14.11 -4.21 4.83
CA SER A 116 -15.10 -3.30 5.45
C SER A 116 -15.13 -1.93 4.77
N VAL A 117 -13.97 -1.32 4.54
CA VAL A 117 -13.89 0.01 3.93
C VAL A 117 -14.39 -0.03 2.48
N SER A 118 -14.09 -1.11 1.75
CA SER A 118 -14.63 -1.36 0.41
C SER A 118 -16.16 -1.48 0.41
N LEU A 119 -16.71 -2.32 1.30
CA LEU A 119 -18.15 -2.51 1.44
C LEU A 119 -18.86 -1.19 1.74
N ARG A 120 -18.37 -0.46 2.76
CA ARG A 120 -18.92 0.84 3.14
C ARG A 120 -18.85 1.85 2.00
N LYS A 121 -17.78 1.84 1.20
CA LYS A 121 -17.66 2.72 0.03
C LYS A 121 -18.69 2.37 -1.05
N SER A 122 -18.88 1.09 -1.36
CA SER A 122 -19.90 0.64 -2.34
C SER A 122 -21.30 1.06 -1.90
N LEU A 123 -21.66 0.81 -0.64
CA LEU A 123 -22.96 1.19 -0.07
C LEU A 123 -23.16 2.71 -0.04
N GLY A 124 -22.17 3.45 0.45
CA GLY A 124 -22.25 4.91 0.59
C GLY A 124 -22.27 5.64 -0.75
N SER A 125 -21.58 5.10 -1.77
CA SER A 125 -21.52 5.68 -3.12
C SER A 125 -22.62 5.16 -4.04
N ARG A 126 -23.37 4.13 -3.62
CA ARG A 126 -24.41 3.44 -4.42
C ARG A 126 -23.90 3.01 -5.80
N THR A 127 -22.69 2.46 -5.86
CA THR A 127 -22.09 1.97 -7.11
C THR A 127 -22.86 0.76 -7.64
N PRO A 128 -22.98 0.58 -8.96
CA PRO A 128 -23.61 -0.61 -9.55
C PRO A 128 -22.77 -1.88 -9.39
N TYR A 129 -21.55 -1.76 -8.84
CA TYR A 129 -20.61 -2.84 -8.57
C TYR A 129 -20.14 -2.80 -7.10
N HIS A 130 -19.54 -3.90 -6.67
CA HIS A 130 -18.86 -4.05 -5.39
C HIS A 130 -17.72 -5.06 -5.54
N PHE A 131 -16.94 -5.24 -4.47
CA PHE A 131 -15.82 -6.17 -4.42
C PHE A 131 -16.14 -7.32 -3.47
N ASP A 132 -16.01 -8.54 -3.96
CA ASP A 132 -16.15 -9.77 -3.17
C ASP A 132 -14.78 -10.16 -2.61
N PHE A 133 -14.57 -9.94 -1.31
CA PHE A 133 -13.30 -10.22 -0.65
C PHE A 133 -13.22 -11.66 -0.19
N PHE A 134 -12.23 -12.37 -0.74
CA PHE A 134 -11.79 -13.67 -0.33
C PHE A 134 -10.47 -13.55 0.43
N THR A 135 -10.20 -14.50 1.32
CA THR A 135 -8.96 -14.55 2.08
C THR A 135 -8.51 -15.98 2.32
N ILE A 136 -7.20 -16.17 2.29
CA ILE A 136 -6.54 -17.45 2.50
C ILE A 136 -6.10 -17.58 3.95
N ASP A 137 -6.33 -18.76 4.53
CA ASP A 137 -5.75 -19.20 5.78
C ASP A 137 -4.59 -20.16 5.49
N LEU A 138 -3.37 -19.71 5.79
CA LEU A 138 -2.14 -20.47 5.63
C LEU A 138 -1.69 -21.14 6.94
N ASN A 139 -2.62 -21.36 7.88
CA ASN A 139 -2.36 -21.98 9.18
C ASN A 139 -1.29 -21.22 10.00
N GLU A 140 -1.16 -19.91 9.78
CA GLU A 140 -0.20 -19.03 10.45
C GLU A 140 1.25 -19.56 10.44
N GLU A 141 1.61 -20.30 9.38
CA GLU A 141 2.95 -20.89 9.23
C GLU A 141 4.04 -19.81 9.13
N TYR A 142 5.23 -20.13 9.64
CA TYR A 142 6.40 -19.25 9.70
C TYR A 142 7.12 -19.13 8.35
N SER A 143 6.40 -18.79 7.28
CA SER A 143 6.92 -18.71 5.90
C SER A 143 8.12 -17.77 5.71
N GLY A 144 8.22 -16.72 6.54
CA GLY A 144 9.37 -15.81 6.56
C GLY A 144 10.67 -16.42 7.11
N LEU A 145 10.63 -17.56 7.79
CA LEU A 145 11.80 -18.22 8.38
C LEU A 145 12.12 -19.59 7.75
N PHE A 146 11.14 -20.21 7.07
CA PHE A 146 11.29 -21.54 6.50
C PHE A 146 10.65 -21.65 5.12
N GLY A 147 11.50 -21.87 4.10
CA GLY A 147 11.08 -21.93 2.70
C GLY A 147 10.34 -23.20 2.30
N GLY A 148 10.36 -24.25 3.12
CA GLY A 148 9.78 -25.55 2.78
C GLY A 148 8.25 -25.53 2.60
N VAL A 149 7.56 -24.52 3.14
CA VAL A 149 6.10 -24.36 3.00
C VAL A 149 5.70 -23.54 1.76
N LEU A 150 6.61 -22.74 1.18
CA LEU A 150 6.27 -21.73 0.18
C LEU A 150 5.61 -22.33 -1.07
N LYS A 151 6.11 -23.48 -1.53
CA LYS A 151 5.57 -24.16 -2.71
C LYS A 151 4.16 -24.70 -2.48
N ASP A 152 3.92 -25.31 -1.32
CA ASP A 152 2.60 -25.85 -0.96
C ASP A 152 1.58 -24.72 -0.78
N GLN A 153 1.98 -23.62 -0.13
CA GLN A 153 1.15 -22.43 0.05
C GLN A 153 0.76 -21.84 -1.31
N THR A 154 1.72 -21.67 -2.23
CA THR A 154 1.46 -21.13 -3.57
C THR A 154 0.52 -22.01 -4.38
N ARG A 155 0.70 -23.34 -4.35
CA ARG A 155 -0.20 -24.28 -5.02
C ARG A 155 -1.60 -24.27 -4.44
N PHE A 156 -1.73 -24.16 -3.12
CA PHE A 156 -3.03 -24.00 -2.49
C PHE A 156 -3.74 -22.71 -2.94
N ILE A 157 -3.00 -21.59 -3.00
CA ILE A 157 -3.54 -20.31 -3.47
C ILE A 157 -3.99 -20.42 -4.93
N LEU A 158 -3.23 -21.10 -5.80
CA LEU A 158 -3.64 -21.39 -7.18
C LEU A 158 -4.98 -22.11 -7.23
N HIS A 159 -5.14 -23.21 -6.48
CA HIS A 159 -6.40 -23.95 -6.42
C HIS A 159 -7.55 -23.12 -5.85
N ALA A 160 -7.27 -22.26 -4.87
CA ALA A 160 -8.26 -21.34 -4.32
C ALA A 160 -8.73 -20.33 -5.36
N ILE A 161 -7.83 -19.73 -6.16
CA ILE A 161 -8.19 -18.81 -7.24
C ILE A 161 -9.07 -19.52 -8.29
N GLN A 162 -8.67 -20.71 -8.74
CA GLN A 162 -9.46 -21.51 -9.68
C GLN A 162 -10.87 -21.79 -9.13
N HIS A 163 -10.96 -22.13 -7.84
CA HIS A 163 -12.24 -22.36 -7.20
C HIS A 163 -13.08 -21.08 -7.07
N ILE A 164 -12.47 -19.93 -6.74
CA ILE A 164 -13.16 -18.64 -6.67
C ILE A 164 -13.87 -18.33 -7.98
N PHE A 165 -13.21 -18.47 -9.14
CA PHE A 165 -13.85 -18.26 -10.45
C PHE A 165 -15.06 -19.18 -10.64
N SER A 166 -14.96 -20.46 -10.21
CA SER A 166 -16.07 -21.42 -10.32
C SER A 166 -17.32 -21.07 -9.49
N LEU A 167 -17.21 -20.17 -8.50
CA LEU A 167 -18.34 -19.73 -7.70
C LEU A 167 -19.24 -18.73 -8.44
N TYR A 168 -18.75 -18.08 -9.51
CA TYR A 168 -19.48 -17.07 -10.28
C TYR A 168 -20.29 -17.70 -11.43
N LYS A 169 -21.48 -18.22 -11.12
CA LYS A 169 -22.29 -18.99 -12.09
C LYS A 169 -22.94 -18.18 -13.21
N LYS A 170 -23.27 -16.90 -12.96
CA LYS A 170 -24.02 -16.06 -13.90
C LYS A 170 -23.13 -15.18 -14.76
N ASN A 171 -22.23 -14.45 -14.10
CA ASN A 171 -21.30 -13.53 -14.72
C ASN A 171 -19.90 -13.88 -14.19
N GLU A 172 -19.21 -14.78 -14.87
CA GLU A 172 -17.84 -15.13 -14.49
C GLU A 172 -16.94 -13.90 -14.70
N PRO A 173 -16.18 -13.46 -13.66
CA PRO A 173 -15.28 -12.33 -13.79
C PRO A 173 -14.11 -12.69 -14.70
N ASP A 174 -13.64 -11.73 -15.49
CA ASP A 174 -12.52 -11.93 -16.42
C ASP A 174 -11.17 -11.98 -15.69
N SER A 175 -11.10 -11.44 -14.48
CA SER A 175 -9.89 -11.24 -13.73
C SER A 175 -10.12 -11.16 -12.21
N ILE A 176 -9.02 -11.23 -11.45
CA ILE A 176 -8.98 -11.11 -9.99
C ILE A 176 -7.98 -10.03 -9.56
N VAL A 177 -8.28 -9.35 -8.46
CA VAL A 177 -7.35 -8.45 -7.76
C VAL A 177 -6.68 -9.21 -6.61
N LEU A 178 -5.36 -9.10 -6.50
CA LEU A 178 -4.59 -9.73 -5.44
C LEU A 178 -4.05 -8.68 -4.46
N PHE A 179 -4.29 -8.89 -3.17
CA PHE A 179 -3.58 -8.20 -2.09
C PHE A 179 -2.67 -9.19 -1.38
N GLY A 180 -1.36 -8.95 -1.43
CA GLY A 180 -0.38 -9.74 -0.68
C GLY A 180 0.23 -8.92 0.44
N HIS A 181 0.15 -9.41 1.68
CA HIS A 181 0.81 -8.77 2.82
C HIS A 181 2.08 -9.52 3.19
N SER A 182 3.19 -8.81 3.39
CA SER A 182 4.45 -9.43 3.83
C SER A 182 4.81 -10.60 2.91
N MET A 183 5.12 -11.78 3.44
CA MET A 183 5.36 -13.00 2.67
C MET A 183 4.21 -13.38 1.71
N GLY A 184 2.97 -12.98 1.99
CA GLY A 184 1.83 -13.20 1.11
C GLY A 184 1.97 -12.52 -0.24
N GLY A 185 2.67 -11.39 -0.32
CA GLY A 185 3.03 -10.78 -1.61
C GLY A 185 4.09 -11.57 -2.38
N VAL A 186 5.04 -12.20 -1.68
CA VAL A 186 6.02 -13.11 -2.29
C VAL A 186 5.34 -14.37 -2.81
N LEU A 187 4.38 -14.93 -2.06
CA LEU A 187 3.53 -16.04 -2.52
C LEU A 187 2.68 -15.64 -3.73
N ALA A 188 2.09 -14.45 -3.72
CA ALA A 188 1.33 -13.92 -4.86
C ALA A 188 2.21 -13.82 -6.13
N LYS A 189 3.46 -13.36 -5.99
CA LYS A 189 4.42 -13.37 -7.10
C LYS A 189 4.78 -14.79 -7.53
N GLY A 190 4.89 -15.71 -6.57
CA GLY A 190 5.15 -17.12 -6.82
C GLY A 190 4.10 -17.84 -7.67
N LEU A 191 2.84 -17.36 -7.69
CA LEU A 191 1.81 -17.91 -8.57
C LEU A 191 2.24 -17.89 -10.05
N PHE A 192 3.04 -16.90 -10.46
CA PHE A 192 3.54 -16.78 -11.83
C PHE A 192 4.59 -17.83 -12.21
N LEU A 193 5.08 -18.60 -11.23
CA LEU A 193 5.94 -19.78 -11.45
C LEU A 193 5.14 -21.03 -11.78
N GLU A 194 3.86 -21.10 -11.37
CA GLU A 194 3.06 -22.30 -11.58
C GLU A 194 2.59 -22.37 -13.05
N PRO A 195 2.78 -23.50 -13.74
CA PRO A 195 2.46 -23.63 -15.16
C PRO A 195 0.96 -23.53 -15.44
N ASP A 196 0.13 -24.00 -14.51
CA ASP A 196 -1.34 -24.00 -14.65
C ASP A 196 -1.98 -22.65 -14.25
N PHE A 197 -1.17 -21.66 -13.87
CA PHE A 197 -1.67 -20.34 -13.48
C PHE A 197 -1.99 -19.49 -14.71
N MET A 198 -3.26 -19.12 -14.85
CA MET A 198 -3.72 -18.20 -15.89
C MET A 198 -3.28 -16.76 -15.56
N LYS A 199 -2.03 -16.42 -15.95
CA LYS A 199 -1.38 -15.14 -15.63
C LYS A 199 -2.21 -13.92 -16.07
N ASN A 200 -2.90 -14.02 -17.22
CA ASN A 200 -3.77 -12.97 -17.77
C ASN A 200 -5.04 -12.70 -16.95
N ARG A 201 -5.39 -13.59 -16.01
CA ARG A 201 -6.53 -13.40 -15.11
C ARG A 201 -6.18 -12.62 -13.85
N VAL A 202 -4.94 -12.18 -13.65
CA VAL A 202 -4.62 -11.20 -12.60
C VAL A 202 -4.53 -9.83 -13.22
N ARG A 203 -5.45 -8.93 -12.84
CA ARG A 203 -5.46 -7.56 -13.37
C ARG A 203 -4.61 -6.61 -12.53
N LEU A 204 -4.61 -6.82 -11.23
CA LEU A 204 -3.99 -5.92 -10.27
C LEU A 204 -3.40 -6.71 -9.12
N LEU A 205 -2.11 -6.50 -8.86
CA LEU A 205 -1.40 -7.04 -7.70
C LEU A 205 -0.91 -5.89 -6.82
N ILE A 206 -1.43 -5.81 -5.60
CA ILE A 206 -1.00 -4.84 -4.60
C ILE A 206 -0.26 -5.58 -3.49
N THR A 207 1.03 -5.28 -3.32
CA THR A 207 1.84 -5.85 -2.24
C THR A 207 2.04 -4.82 -1.12
N LEU A 208 1.75 -5.21 0.12
CA LEU A 208 1.81 -4.36 1.31
C LEU A 208 2.88 -4.90 2.25
N ALA A 209 3.91 -4.09 2.54
CA ALA A 209 5.02 -4.47 3.42
C ALA A 209 5.71 -5.78 3.00
N THR A 210 5.69 -6.10 1.70
CA THR A 210 6.26 -7.33 1.17
C THR A 210 7.78 -7.19 0.99
N PRO A 211 8.58 -8.10 1.57
CA PRO A 211 10.01 -8.15 1.28
C PRO A 211 10.21 -8.78 -0.10
N HIS A 212 10.37 -7.97 -1.15
CA HIS A 212 10.66 -8.46 -2.51
C HIS A 212 12.08 -9.01 -2.63
N SER A 213 12.95 -8.63 -1.70
CA SER A 213 14.23 -9.30 -1.43
C SER A 213 14.20 -9.90 -0.03
N PRO A 214 14.80 -11.08 0.19
CA PRO A 214 14.70 -11.80 1.45
C PRO A 214 15.30 -10.99 2.60
N VAL A 215 14.57 -10.90 3.72
CA VAL A 215 15.05 -10.21 4.94
C VAL A 215 16.23 -10.96 5.54
N VAL A 216 16.08 -12.28 5.69
CA VAL A 216 17.12 -13.21 6.12
C VAL A 216 16.99 -14.48 5.29
N LEU A 217 18.11 -14.99 4.80
CA LEU A 217 18.17 -16.28 4.11
C LEU A 217 18.62 -17.37 5.08
N LEU A 218 17.65 -18.04 5.72
CA LEU A 218 17.91 -19.11 6.68
C LEU A 218 18.02 -20.49 6.03
N ASP A 219 17.48 -20.65 4.81
CA ASP A 219 17.46 -21.94 4.12
C ASP A 219 17.57 -21.79 2.59
N LYS A 220 18.04 -22.87 1.94
CA LYS A 220 18.23 -22.92 0.49
C LYS A 220 16.92 -22.86 -0.29
N MET A 221 15.82 -23.37 0.28
CA MET A 221 14.52 -23.38 -0.40
C MET A 221 13.97 -21.97 -0.53
N SER A 222 14.10 -21.15 0.51
CA SER A 222 13.78 -19.71 0.47
C SER A 222 14.61 -19.02 -0.60
N ALA A 223 15.94 -19.19 -0.58
CA ALA A 223 16.83 -18.57 -1.57
C ALA A 223 16.44 -18.95 -3.01
N TYR A 224 16.21 -20.25 -3.26
CA TYR A 224 15.79 -20.76 -4.57
C TYR A 224 14.42 -20.20 -4.99
N TYR A 225 13.48 -20.07 -4.05
CA TYR A 225 12.14 -19.55 -4.33
C TYR A 225 12.17 -18.09 -4.79
N TYR A 226 12.88 -17.22 -4.05
CA TYR A 226 13.09 -15.82 -4.43
C TYR A 226 13.82 -15.69 -5.77
N GLN A 227 14.88 -16.49 -5.97
CA GLN A 227 15.62 -16.51 -7.23
C GLN A 227 14.73 -16.95 -8.40
N SER A 228 13.89 -17.97 -8.20
CA SER A 228 12.96 -18.46 -9.23
C SER A 228 11.96 -17.39 -9.62
N ILE A 229 11.37 -16.67 -8.65
CA ILE A 229 10.47 -15.54 -8.92
C ILE A 229 11.18 -14.49 -9.77
N ARG A 230 12.40 -14.08 -9.38
CA ARG A 230 13.15 -13.04 -10.09
C ARG A 230 13.51 -13.45 -11.52
N MET A 231 13.88 -14.70 -11.74
CA MET A 231 14.33 -15.19 -13.05
C MET A 231 13.18 -15.48 -14.02
N ASN A 232 12.00 -15.83 -13.50
CA ASN A 232 10.84 -16.24 -14.30
C ASN A 232 9.67 -15.25 -14.20
N TRP A 233 9.91 -14.06 -13.66
CA TRP A 233 8.90 -13.02 -13.68
C TRP A 233 8.52 -12.71 -15.13
N PRO A 234 7.22 -12.59 -15.46
CA PRO A 234 6.81 -12.24 -16.81
C PRO A 234 7.53 -10.96 -17.29
N SER A 235 7.93 -10.92 -18.56
CA SER A 235 8.51 -9.72 -19.16
C SER A 235 7.56 -8.52 -19.04
N GLU A 236 8.10 -7.31 -19.24
CA GLU A 236 7.36 -6.04 -19.13
C GLU A 236 6.07 -5.99 -19.98
N ASP A 237 5.98 -6.84 -21.02
CA ASP A 237 4.87 -6.99 -21.99
C ASP A 237 3.64 -7.76 -21.49
N MET A 238 3.46 -7.98 -20.18
CA MET A 238 2.13 -8.35 -19.67
C MET A 238 1.21 -7.14 -19.76
N ASP A 239 0.55 -6.99 -20.91
CA ASP A 239 -0.34 -5.87 -21.27
C ASP A 239 -1.44 -5.57 -20.24
N SER A 240 -1.79 -6.56 -19.41
CA SER A 240 -2.92 -6.46 -18.50
C SER A 240 -2.57 -6.40 -17.01
N LEU A 241 -1.37 -6.79 -16.55
CA LEU A 241 -1.08 -6.77 -15.11
C LEU A 241 -0.52 -5.41 -14.68
N THR A 242 -1.18 -4.76 -13.72
CA THR A 242 -0.59 -3.64 -12.96
C THR A 242 -0.11 -4.13 -11.60
N MET A 243 1.14 -3.85 -11.23
CA MET A 243 1.70 -4.20 -9.93
C MET A 243 2.08 -2.94 -9.12
N ILE A 244 1.58 -2.87 -7.89
CA ILE A 244 1.80 -1.76 -6.96
C ILE A 244 2.45 -2.28 -5.68
N SER A 245 3.61 -1.74 -5.31
CA SER A 245 4.27 -2.06 -4.05
C SER A 245 4.22 -0.89 -3.08
N VAL A 246 3.65 -1.14 -1.88
CA VAL A 246 3.57 -0.16 -0.80
C VAL A 246 4.32 -0.65 0.43
N GLY A 247 5.36 0.07 0.84
CA GLY A 247 6.15 -0.21 2.05
C GLY A 247 5.67 0.55 3.28
N GLY A 248 5.97 0.03 4.48
CA GLY A 248 5.49 0.62 5.74
C GLY A 248 6.24 1.89 6.20
N GLY A 249 7.46 2.11 5.72
CA GLY A 249 8.33 3.18 6.22
C GLY A 249 9.22 2.71 7.39
N SER A 250 9.73 3.64 8.20
CA SER A 250 10.73 3.32 9.24
C SER A 250 10.18 2.51 10.43
N ARG A 251 8.85 2.43 10.57
CA ARG A 251 8.18 1.68 11.66
C ARG A 251 8.00 0.20 11.37
N ASP A 252 8.19 -0.22 10.12
CA ASP A 252 8.23 -1.62 9.75
C ASP A 252 9.59 -2.21 10.13
N LEU A 253 9.68 -2.69 11.38
CA LEU A 253 10.92 -3.27 11.90
C LEU A 253 11.26 -4.63 11.26
N PRO A 254 10.29 -5.55 11.03
CA PRO A 254 10.57 -6.81 10.37
C PRO A 254 11.01 -6.65 8.91
N VAL A 255 10.44 -5.70 8.17
CA VAL A 255 10.74 -5.50 6.74
C VAL A 255 11.20 -4.08 6.48
N SER A 256 12.52 -3.92 6.28
CA SER A 256 13.10 -2.63 5.90
C SER A 256 12.48 -2.09 4.61
N SER A 257 12.27 -0.77 4.57
CA SER A 257 11.69 -0.07 3.41
C SER A 257 12.44 -0.38 2.09
N ALA A 258 13.75 -0.57 2.13
CA ALA A 258 14.55 -0.91 0.94
C ALA A 258 14.16 -2.28 0.34
N LEU A 259 13.72 -3.23 1.17
CA LEU A 259 13.30 -4.56 0.73
C LEU A 259 11.89 -4.56 0.11
N THR A 260 11.12 -3.48 0.33
CA THR A 260 9.76 -3.34 -0.23
C THR A 260 9.75 -2.81 -1.67
N VAL A 261 10.92 -2.44 -2.22
CA VAL A 261 11.05 -2.03 -3.62
C VAL A 261 11.10 -3.27 -4.51
N ALA A 262 10.09 -3.44 -5.37
CA ALA A 262 10.06 -4.47 -6.40
C ALA A 262 10.50 -3.86 -7.73
N LYS A 263 11.48 -4.48 -8.40
CA LYS A 263 11.90 -4.01 -9.72
C LYS A 263 10.78 -4.11 -10.76
N GLU A 264 9.86 -5.04 -10.54
CA GLU A 264 8.78 -5.38 -11.44
C GLU A 264 7.48 -4.60 -11.20
N ALA A 265 7.41 -3.80 -10.12
CA ALA A 265 6.24 -3.00 -9.83
C ALA A 265 6.19 -1.74 -10.70
N ASP A 266 5.01 -1.42 -11.24
CA ASP A 266 4.75 -0.18 -11.98
C ASP A 266 4.88 1.05 -11.07
N ILE A 267 4.55 0.90 -9.77
CA ILE A 267 4.68 1.94 -8.75
C ILE A 267 5.27 1.31 -7.48
N ASN A 268 6.37 1.88 -7.01
CA ASN A 268 6.96 1.60 -5.70
C ASN A 268 6.83 2.85 -4.84
N ILE A 269 6.21 2.73 -3.67
CA ILE A 269 6.00 3.86 -2.77
C ILE A 269 6.03 3.41 -1.31
N LEU A 270 6.44 4.29 -0.41
CA LEU A 270 6.27 4.08 1.03
C LEU A 270 4.97 4.75 1.48
N SER A 271 4.33 4.23 2.52
CA SER A 271 3.12 4.83 3.11
C SER A 271 3.31 6.30 3.55
N THR A 272 4.56 6.70 3.84
CA THR A 272 4.96 8.10 4.07
C THR A 272 4.88 8.98 2.83
N GLY A 273 5.05 8.42 1.64
CA GLY A 273 4.91 9.11 0.36
C GLY A 273 3.50 9.05 -0.22
N VAL A 274 2.61 8.22 0.33
CA VAL A 274 1.24 8.07 -0.19
C VAL A 274 0.43 9.35 0.08
N SER A 275 -0.05 9.97 -1.00
CA SER A 275 -0.84 11.20 -0.97
C SER A 275 -2.17 11.05 -0.22
N GLY A 276 -2.31 11.83 0.85
CA GLY A 276 -3.43 11.76 1.80
C GLY A 276 -3.23 10.76 2.93
N ALA A 277 -2.16 9.96 2.92
CA ALA A 277 -1.76 9.11 4.03
C ALA A 277 -0.62 9.75 4.84
N TRP A 278 0.54 9.98 4.24
CA TRP A 278 1.73 10.59 4.87
C TRP A 278 2.04 10.08 6.29
N VAL A 279 1.93 8.77 6.48
CA VAL A 279 2.10 8.13 7.80
C VAL A 279 3.06 6.96 7.69
N ASN A 280 3.93 6.81 8.68
CA ASN A 280 4.71 5.60 8.87
C ASN A 280 3.79 4.53 9.44
N THR A 281 3.68 3.40 8.75
CA THR A 281 2.96 2.23 9.23
C THR A 281 3.96 1.21 9.76
N ASP A 282 3.65 0.61 10.92
CA ASP A 282 4.32 -0.63 11.29
C ASP A 282 3.85 -1.81 10.41
N HIS A 283 4.53 -2.94 10.54
CA HIS A 283 4.33 -4.11 9.67
C HIS A 283 2.87 -4.58 9.60
N LEU A 284 2.11 -4.47 10.69
CA LEU A 284 0.70 -4.87 10.74
C LEU A 284 -0.23 -3.69 10.46
N ALA A 285 0.16 -2.48 10.89
CA ALA A 285 -0.62 -1.26 10.71
C ALA A 285 -0.88 -0.92 9.26
N ILE A 286 0.00 -1.31 8.33
CA ILE A 286 -0.21 -1.07 6.91
C ILE A 286 -1.56 -1.63 6.39
N LEU A 287 -2.12 -2.65 7.04
CA LEU A 287 -3.39 -3.27 6.66
C LEU A 287 -4.63 -2.57 7.21
N TRP A 288 -4.50 -1.86 8.34
CA TRP A 288 -5.64 -1.26 9.03
C TRP A 288 -5.55 0.25 9.19
N CYS A 289 -4.43 0.86 8.81
CA CYS A 289 -4.22 2.30 8.84
C CYS A 289 -5.23 2.99 7.93
N LYS A 290 -6.17 3.71 8.54
CA LYS A 290 -7.32 4.31 7.87
C LYS A 290 -6.93 5.21 6.73
N GLN A 291 -5.91 6.04 6.90
CA GLN A 291 -5.48 6.97 5.88
C GLN A 291 -5.00 6.21 4.62
N LEU A 292 -4.18 5.16 4.78
CA LEU A 292 -3.69 4.35 3.67
C LEU A 292 -4.81 3.48 3.04
N VAL A 293 -5.56 2.75 3.86
CA VAL A 293 -6.63 1.85 3.41
C VAL A 293 -7.66 2.60 2.57
N ILE A 294 -8.08 3.79 2.99
CA ILE A 294 -9.03 4.61 2.23
C ILE A 294 -8.47 4.98 0.84
N VAL A 295 -7.18 5.28 0.73
CA VAL A 295 -6.55 5.63 -0.55
C VAL A 295 -6.51 4.42 -1.48
N LEU A 296 -6.05 3.26 -0.99
CA LEU A 296 -6.02 2.03 -1.78
C LEU A 296 -7.42 1.64 -2.27
N ILE A 297 -8.42 1.71 -1.39
CA ILE A 297 -9.80 1.41 -1.75
C ILE A 297 -10.37 2.42 -2.76
N ARG A 298 -10.00 3.71 -2.69
CA ARG A 298 -10.40 4.67 -3.73
C ARG A 298 -9.77 4.34 -5.08
N ALA A 299 -8.48 3.99 -5.09
CA ALA A 299 -7.77 3.65 -6.31
C ALA A 299 -8.38 2.43 -7.03
N ILE A 300 -8.68 1.34 -6.31
CA ILE A 300 -9.32 0.17 -6.93
C ILE A 300 -10.73 0.47 -7.45
N PHE A 301 -11.51 1.32 -6.77
CA PHE A 301 -12.86 1.67 -7.21
C PHE A 301 -12.85 2.51 -8.49
N ASP A 302 -11.91 3.44 -8.60
CA ASP A 302 -11.77 4.28 -9.78
C ASP A 302 -11.15 3.51 -10.95
N SER A 303 -10.51 2.37 -10.67
CA SER A 303 -9.98 1.44 -11.67
C SER A 303 -11.05 0.54 -12.31
N VAL A 304 -12.31 0.62 -11.88
CA VAL A 304 -13.41 -0.18 -12.44
C VAL A 304 -13.96 0.47 -13.70
N ASP A 305 -14.04 -0.30 -14.78
CA ASP A 305 -14.77 0.08 -15.99
C ASP A 305 -16.28 -0.12 -15.79
N LEU A 306 -17.05 0.98 -15.90
CA LEU A 306 -18.49 0.99 -15.67
C LEU A 306 -19.28 0.20 -16.72
N LYS A 307 -18.69 -0.13 -17.88
CA LYS A 307 -19.34 -0.94 -18.91
C LYS A 307 -19.27 -2.42 -18.57
N SER A 308 -18.07 -2.91 -18.23
CA SER A 308 -17.84 -4.31 -17.87
C SER A 308 -18.15 -4.63 -16.41
N LEU A 309 -18.23 -3.61 -15.54
CA LEU A 309 -18.31 -3.75 -14.08
C LEU A 309 -17.14 -4.58 -13.49
N GLN A 310 -16.01 -4.60 -14.18
CA GLN A 310 -14.76 -5.25 -13.78
C GLN A 310 -13.63 -4.22 -13.76
N ILE A 311 -12.46 -4.59 -13.23
CA ILE A 311 -11.28 -3.70 -13.34
C ILE A 311 -10.98 -3.45 -14.82
N SER A 312 -10.61 -2.22 -15.18
CA SER A 312 -10.28 -1.82 -16.54
C SER A 312 -9.18 -2.70 -17.14
N LYS A 313 -9.31 -3.05 -18.43
CA LYS A 313 -8.29 -3.80 -19.19
C LYS A 313 -7.10 -2.94 -19.61
N ASP A 314 -7.29 -1.63 -19.60
CA ASP A 314 -6.24 -0.66 -19.92
C ASP A 314 -5.29 -0.50 -18.72
N LYS A 315 -4.15 -1.20 -18.78
CA LYS A 315 -3.08 -1.14 -17.77
C LYS A 315 -2.57 0.29 -17.57
N GLU A 316 -2.43 1.08 -18.63
CA GLU A 316 -1.94 2.45 -18.53
C GLU A 316 -2.95 3.35 -17.80
N LEU A 317 -4.25 3.14 -18.03
CA LEU A 317 -5.29 3.82 -17.25
C LEU A 317 -5.23 3.44 -15.77
N VAL A 318 -5.17 2.15 -15.45
CA VAL A 318 -5.08 1.68 -14.04
C VAL A 318 -3.82 2.24 -13.37
N LYS A 319 -2.67 2.18 -14.05
CA LYS A 319 -1.42 2.79 -13.59
C LYS A 319 -1.57 4.29 -13.32
N LYS A 320 -2.17 5.06 -14.24
CA LYS A 320 -2.44 6.50 -14.04
C LYS A 320 -3.37 6.77 -12.86
N ILE A 321 -4.37 5.93 -12.63
CA ILE A 321 -5.28 6.04 -11.48
C ILE A 321 -4.52 5.83 -10.17
N PHE A 322 -3.69 4.79 -10.09
CA PHE A 322 -2.86 4.54 -8.92
C PHE A 322 -1.82 5.63 -8.71
N GLN A 323 -1.14 6.08 -9.78
CA GLN A 323 -0.21 7.20 -9.74
C GLN A 323 -0.88 8.45 -9.17
N TYR A 324 -2.09 8.76 -9.63
CA TYR A 324 -2.87 9.85 -9.07
C TYR A 324 -3.13 9.64 -7.58
N HIS A 325 -3.79 8.54 -7.17
CA HIS A 325 -4.21 8.37 -5.77
C HIS A 325 -3.04 8.26 -4.80
N LEU A 326 -1.94 7.63 -5.21
CA LEU A 326 -0.77 7.38 -4.37
C LEU A 326 0.24 8.51 -4.40
N VAL A 327 0.42 9.23 -5.52
CA VAL A 327 1.48 10.24 -5.66
C VAL A 327 0.90 11.62 -5.90
N ASP A 328 0.09 11.81 -6.93
CA ASP A 328 -0.22 13.17 -7.42
C ASP A 328 -1.45 13.83 -6.76
N ARG A 329 -2.23 13.09 -5.97
CA ARG A 329 -3.53 13.56 -5.45
C ARG A 329 -3.37 14.62 -4.38
N SER A 330 -3.50 15.87 -4.81
CA SER A 330 -3.57 17.09 -3.99
C SER A 330 -4.96 17.32 -3.36
N ALA A 331 -6.03 17.03 -4.10
CA ALA A 331 -7.40 17.28 -3.70
C ALA A 331 -8.39 16.30 -4.37
N GLY A 332 -9.59 16.20 -3.82
CA GLY A 332 -10.66 15.33 -4.34
C GLY A 332 -10.58 13.87 -3.87
N LYS A 333 -11.68 13.14 -4.11
CA LYS A 333 -11.87 11.75 -3.67
C LYS A 333 -11.88 10.73 -4.82
N GLN A 334 -11.85 11.21 -6.06
CA GLN A 334 -11.94 10.42 -7.28
C GLN A 334 -10.86 10.84 -8.27
N TYR A 335 -10.44 9.90 -9.11
CA TYR A 335 -9.63 10.14 -10.29
C TYR A 335 -10.43 10.97 -11.29
N SER A 336 -9.75 11.94 -11.88
CA SER A 336 -10.29 12.75 -12.97
C SER A 336 -9.17 12.96 -13.97
N THR A 337 -9.51 12.73 -15.24
CA THR A 337 -8.60 12.87 -16.39
C THR A 337 -8.15 14.32 -16.60
N SER A 338 -8.89 15.29 -16.06
CA SER A 338 -8.44 16.67 -15.92
C SER A 338 -7.39 16.75 -14.81
N GLN A 339 -6.18 16.24 -15.05
CA GLN A 339 -5.03 16.52 -14.21
C GLN A 339 -4.74 18.02 -14.23
N HIS A 340 -4.18 18.56 -13.15
CA HIS A 340 -3.82 19.98 -13.08
C HIS A 340 -2.98 20.35 -14.32
N PRO A 341 -3.46 21.27 -15.17
CA PRO A 341 -2.73 21.59 -16.38
C PRO A 341 -1.42 22.27 -16.01
N SER A 342 -0.31 21.87 -16.66
CA SER A 342 1.00 22.49 -16.44
C SER A 342 1.03 23.98 -16.79
N LYS A 343 0.08 24.42 -17.61
CA LYS A 343 -0.18 25.81 -17.95
C LYS A 343 -1.68 26.06 -17.89
N ILE A 344 -2.08 27.09 -17.16
CA ILE A 344 -3.47 27.56 -17.16
C ILE A 344 -3.54 28.92 -17.86
N VAL A 345 -4.52 29.06 -18.75
CA VAL A 345 -4.79 30.33 -19.43
C VAL A 345 -5.86 31.05 -18.61
N PHE A 346 -5.44 32.04 -17.81
CA PHE A 346 -6.38 32.85 -17.01
C PHE A 346 -7.18 33.84 -17.86
N TRP A 347 -6.65 34.21 -19.03
CA TRP A 347 -7.26 35.18 -19.94
C TRP A 347 -6.90 34.90 -21.41
N ASN A 348 -7.88 35.00 -22.30
CA ASN A 348 -7.77 35.05 -23.75
C ASN A 348 -8.80 36.05 -24.34
N SER A 349 -8.76 36.26 -25.65
CA SER A 349 -9.68 37.18 -26.37
C SER A 349 -11.17 36.85 -26.26
N LYS A 350 -11.56 35.71 -25.68
CA LYS A 350 -12.95 35.27 -25.48
C LYS A 350 -13.40 35.26 -24.01
N SER A 351 -12.48 35.33 -23.05
CA SER A 351 -12.77 35.35 -21.62
C SER A 351 -12.67 36.77 -21.05
N HIS A 352 -13.64 37.19 -20.24
CA HIS A 352 -13.58 38.47 -19.53
C HIS A 352 -12.35 38.50 -18.60
N PRO A 353 -11.60 39.62 -18.52
CA PRO A 353 -10.51 39.74 -17.57
C PRO A 353 -11.06 39.61 -16.14
N GLY A 354 -10.50 38.69 -15.36
CA GLY A 354 -10.77 38.61 -13.93
C GLY A 354 -10.13 39.77 -13.18
N ASP A 355 -10.58 40.00 -11.94
CA ASP A 355 -9.99 41.02 -11.07
C ASP A 355 -8.71 40.46 -10.44
N TRP A 356 -7.59 41.16 -10.61
CA TRP A 356 -6.29 40.76 -10.03
C TRP A 356 -5.95 41.66 -8.84
N ILE A 357 -5.65 41.05 -7.71
CA ILE A 357 -5.36 41.75 -6.46
C ILE A 357 -4.03 41.23 -5.92
N GLU A 358 -3.02 42.12 -5.80
CA GLU A 358 -1.75 41.83 -5.13
C GLU A 358 -1.77 42.44 -3.72
N PRO A 359 -2.22 41.70 -2.70
CA PRO A 359 -2.21 42.18 -1.33
C PRO A 359 -0.77 42.35 -0.82
N LEU A 360 -0.48 43.50 -0.21
CA LEU A 360 0.82 43.80 0.39
C LEU A 360 0.98 43.24 1.82
N ASN A 361 -0.13 42.84 2.43
CA ASN A 361 -0.16 42.34 3.80
C ASN A 361 0.38 40.90 3.86
N LYS A 362 1.28 40.65 4.81
CA LYS A 362 1.87 39.31 5.03
C LYS A 362 0.87 38.30 5.61
N GLN A 363 -0.12 38.78 6.34
CA GLN A 363 -1.20 37.98 6.91
C GLN A 363 -2.51 38.66 6.55
N MET A 364 -3.43 37.89 5.99
CA MET A 364 -4.76 38.39 5.63
C MET A 364 -5.78 37.25 5.68
N SER A 365 -7.04 37.63 5.85
CA SER A 365 -8.18 36.74 5.73
C SER A 365 -9.20 37.42 4.84
N ILE A 366 -9.76 36.66 3.89
CA ILE A 366 -10.71 37.17 2.90
C ILE A 366 -11.99 36.38 3.06
N GLU A 367 -13.09 37.07 3.30
CA GLU A 367 -14.42 36.48 3.41
C GLU A 367 -15.30 36.93 2.24
N LYS A 368 -15.99 35.97 1.62
CA LYS A 368 -16.92 36.19 0.51
C LYS A 368 -18.24 35.45 0.79
N PRO A 369 -19.05 35.92 1.77
CA PRO A 369 -20.27 35.22 2.19
C PRO A 369 -21.30 35.07 1.07
N PHE A 370 -21.32 36.02 0.11
CA PHE A 370 -22.21 36.00 -1.05
C PHE A 370 -21.52 35.53 -2.34
N GLY A 371 -20.28 35.01 -2.25
CA GLY A 371 -19.48 34.63 -3.40
C GLY A 371 -18.84 35.83 -4.13
N VAL A 372 -18.43 35.59 -5.38
CA VAL A 372 -17.83 36.59 -6.27
C VAL A 372 -18.56 36.58 -7.63
N ASN A 373 -18.83 37.76 -8.19
CA ASN A 373 -19.53 37.92 -9.46
C ASN A 373 -18.60 37.80 -10.68
N ARG A 374 -17.28 37.92 -10.45
CA ARG A 374 -16.21 37.78 -11.45
C ARG A 374 -15.12 36.88 -10.87
N ALA A 375 -14.32 36.28 -11.75
CA ALA A 375 -13.13 35.57 -11.30
C ALA A 375 -12.19 36.58 -10.62
N THR A 376 -11.83 36.34 -9.37
CA THR A 376 -10.91 37.19 -8.60
C THR A 376 -9.67 36.38 -8.25
N TYR A 377 -8.51 36.87 -8.67
CA TYR A 377 -7.22 36.23 -8.48
C TYR A 377 -6.38 37.01 -7.46
N TYR A 378 -5.95 36.33 -6.40
CA TYR A 378 -5.08 36.91 -5.38
C TYR A 378 -3.64 36.50 -5.66
N MET A 379 -2.79 37.48 -6.00
CA MET A 379 -1.38 37.25 -6.25
C MET A 379 -0.58 37.40 -4.97
N LEU A 380 -0.07 36.28 -4.46
CA LEU A 380 0.78 36.26 -3.28
C LEU A 380 2.24 36.20 -3.71
N ARG A 381 2.99 37.28 -3.44
CA ARG A 381 4.43 37.30 -3.71
C ARG A 381 5.17 36.46 -2.67
N ILE A 382 5.84 35.41 -3.14
CA ILE A 382 6.78 34.64 -2.32
C ILE A 382 8.13 35.35 -2.36
N VAL A 383 8.56 35.93 -1.24
CA VAL A 383 9.88 36.56 -1.09
C VAL A 383 10.66 35.78 -0.04
N GLU A 384 11.86 35.32 -0.39
CA GLU A 384 12.78 34.73 0.59
C GLU A 384 13.13 35.78 1.66
N GLN A 385 12.67 35.54 2.89
CA GLN A 385 13.01 36.36 4.05
C GLN A 385 13.44 35.44 5.19
N ASN A 386 14.55 35.76 5.86
CA ASN A 386 15.12 34.94 6.94
C ASN A 386 14.13 34.64 8.10
N LYS A 387 13.10 35.47 8.28
CA LYS A 387 12.10 35.32 9.36
C LYS A 387 10.77 34.67 8.94
N HIS A 388 10.53 34.48 7.64
CA HIS A 388 9.25 33.97 7.12
C HIS A 388 9.51 32.90 6.06
N GLN A 389 9.80 31.68 6.53
CA GLN A 389 10.16 30.55 5.66
C GLN A 389 8.95 29.73 5.17
N ILE A 390 7.76 29.97 5.74
CA ILE A 390 6.57 29.14 5.50
C ILE A 390 5.42 30.04 5.05
N LEU A 391 4.82 29.70 3.90
CA LEU A 391 3.55 30.24 3.45
C LEU A 391 2.44 29.23 3.77
N SER A 392 1.43 29.66 4.53
CA SER A 392 0.25 28.85 4.82
C SER A 392 -0.98 29.49 4.19
N ILE A 393 -1.69 28.74 3.36
CA ILE A 393 -2.94 29.16 2.72
C ILE A 393 -4.01 28.17 3.14
N SER A 394 -5.11 28.67 3.71
CA SER A 394 -6.28 27.88 4.03
C SER A 394 -7.50 28.44 3.31
N ALA A 395 -8.31 27.55 2.75
CA ALA A 395 -9.57 27.90 2.11
C ALA A 395 -10.68 27.01 2.64
N TYR A 396 -11.80 27.62 3.02
CA TYR A 396 -12.99 26.94 3.51
C TYR A 396 -14.11 27.12 2.50
N ASN A 397 -14.90 26.05 2.27
CA ASN A 397 -16.02 26.05 1.32
C ASN A 397 -15.66 26.44 -0.13
N HIS A 398 -14.40 26.28 -0.52
CA HIS A 398 -13.96 26.51 -1.90
C HIS A 398 -14.34 25.31 -2.79
N LYS A 399 -15.01 25.57 -3.93
CA LYS A 399 -15.51 24.53 -4.84
C LYS A 399 -14.51 24.14 -5.94
N GLY A 400 -13.54 24.99 -6.24
CA GLY A 400 -12.53 24.73 -7.27
C GLY A 400 -11.52 23.67 -6.82
N ARG A 401 -11.22 22.73 -7.72
CA ARG A 401 -10.14 21.75 -7.50
C ARG A 401 -8.76 22.40 -7.66
N ASP A 402 -8.66 23.33 -8.61
CA ASP A 402 -7.44 23.99 -9.04
C ASP A 402 -7.57 25.46 -8.70
N TRP A 403 -7.06 25.85 -7.53
CA TRP A 403 -7.32 27.17 -6.97
C TRP A 403 -6.07 27.87 -6.41
N ILE A 404 -4.97 27.12 -6.28
CA ILE A 404 -3.64 27.68 -6.04
C ILE A 404 -2.80 27.37 -7.26
N PHE A 405 -2.17 28.39 -7.81
CA PHE A 405 -1.25 28.29 -8.93
C PHE A 405 0.06 28.96 -8.52
N ALA A 406 1.18 28.39 -8.96
CA ALA A 406 2.51 28.96 -8.78
C ALA A 406 3.12 29.23 -10.15
N CYS A 407 3.76 30.40 -10.31
CA CYS A 407 4.48 30.74 -11.52
C CYS A 407 5.77 31.50 -11.18
N ASN A 408 6.77 31.38 -12.06
CA ASN A 408 7.93 32.28 -12.04
C ASN A 408 7.53 33.56 -12.78
N ALA A 409 7.28 34.61 -12.00
CA ALA A 409 6.91 35.94 -12.49
C ALA A 409 8.12 36.64 -13.13
N ASN A 410 8.31 36.45 -14.45
CA ASN A 410 9.42 37.05 -15.18
C ASN A 410 9.06 38.41 -15.83
N SER A 411 7.79 38.71 -16.00
CA SER A 411 7.29 39.94 -16.62
C SER A 411 6.10 40.53 -15.86
N VAL A 412 5.86 41.84 -16.03
CA VAL A 412 4.71 42.54 -15.43
C VAL A 412 3.91 43.20 -16.55
N PHE A 413 2.60 42.92 -16.62
CA PHE A 413 1.66 43.54 -17.55
C PHE A 413 0.42 44.01 -16.77
N ASP A 414 0.14 45.31 -16.79
CA ASP A 414 -1.03 45.91 -16.13
C ASP A 414 -1.23 45.47 -14.67
N ASN A 415 -0.18 45.64 -13.85
CA ASN A 415 -0.10 45.17 -12.46
C ASN A 415 -0.24 43.64 -12.25
N MET A 416 -0.29 42.84 -13.31
CA MET A 416 -0.26 41.38 -13.26
C MET A 416 1.16 40.88 -13.51
N ARG A 417 1.58 39.83 -12.81
CA ARG A 417 2.88 39.19 -12.99
C ARG A 417 2.70 37.92 -13.82
N LEU A 418 3.40 37.82 -14.94
CA LEU A 418 3.23 36.75 -15.92
C LEU A 418 4.57 36.05 -16.19
N TRP A 419 4.49 34.79 -16.63
CA TRP A 419 5.61 34.03 -17.17
C TRP A 419 5.64 34.14 -18.70
#